data_AF-A0AA40BWK7-F1
#
_entry.id   AF-A0AA40BWK7-F1
#
_cell.length_a   1.000
_cell.length_b   1.000
_cell.length_c   1.000
_cell.angle_alpha   90.00
_cell.angle_beta   90.00
_cell.angle_gamma   90.00
#
_symmetry.space_group_name_H-M   'P 1'
#
loop_
_entity.id
_entity.type
_entity.pdbx_description
1 polymer ?
#
loop_
_entity_poly.entity_id
_entity_poly.type
_entity_poly.pdbx_seq_one_letter_code
_entity_poly.pdbx_strand_id
1 'polypeptide(L)'
;GYCGLSLGGGMVNSLLLLAYPGPNNQVLTSFRWATDYAPPTLYTGNAKLTQVSSSVNSTHYSVIFRCRDCLAWDQNGDTGSAPTSVGFMVLGWAYSTTAPTNPGCADTAGARIHTSQGMFGAVYGDDIASPEYNSWAAQATKTVSGSC
;
A
#
# COMPACT_ATOMS: atom_id res chain seq x y z
N GLY A 1 -12.98 3.80 7.65
CA GLY A 1 -12.58 2.54 6.97
C GLY A 1 -11.13 2.58 6.54
N TYR A 2 -10.70 1.53 5.86
CA TYR A 2 -9.37 1.41 5.26
C TYR A 2 -9.47 0.76 3.88
N CYS A 3 -8.44 0.92 3.07
CA CYS A 3 -8.21 0.15 1.85
C CYS A 3 -6.85 -0.55 1.92
N GLY A 4 -6.75 -1.67 1.21
CA GLY A 4 -5.56 -2.48 1.09
C GLY A 4 -5.24 -2.72 -0.38
N LEU A 5 -3.95 -2.77 -0.70
CA LEU A 5 -3.41 -3.16 -2.00
C LEU A 5 -2.41 -4.31 -1.78
N SER A 6 -2.54 -5.39 -2.56
CA SER A 6 -1.51 -6.42 -2.68
C SER A 6 -0.77 -6.27 -4.00
N LEU A 7 0.56 -6.15 -3.94
CA LEU A 7 1.42 -6.04 -5.11
C LEU A 7 1.70 -7.39 -5.79
N GLY A 8 1.35 -8.51 -5.14
CA GLY A 8 1.47 -9.87 -5.68
C GLY A 8 0.13 -10.53 -6.01
N GLY A 9 -0.97 -9.79 -5.95
CA GLY A 9 -2.32 -10.32 -6.17
C GLY A 9 -2.92 -10.92 -4.89
N GLY A 10 -2.35 -12.02 -4.41
CA GLY A 10 -2.81 -12.69 -3.19
C GLY A 10 -2.54 -11.87 -1.92
N MET A 11 -3.32 -12.10 -0.86
CA MET A 11 -3.06 -11.49 0.46
C MET A 11 -1.78 -12.04 1.10
N VAL A 12 -1.53 -13.33 0.93
CA VAL A 12 -0.42 -14.05 1.56
C VAL A 12 0.84 -13.95 0.70
N ASN A 13 2.00 -13.89 1.35
CA ASN A 13 3.34 -13.91 0.73
C ASN A 13 3.58 -12.81 -0.31
N SER A 14 2.92 -11.67 -0.13
CA SER A 14 2.99 -10.51 -1.02
C SER A 14 3.18 -9.24 -0.19
N LEU A 15 3.89 -8.24 -0.75
CA LEU A 15 3.94 -6.93 -0.12
C LEU A 15 2.55 -6.28 -0.16
N LEU A 16 2.01 -6.01 1.03
CA LEU A 16 0.72 -5.36 1.21
C LEU A 16 0.91 -3.89 1.58
N LEU A 17 0.04 -3.03 1.07
CA LEU A 17 -0.07 -1.64 1.47
C LEU A 17 -1.43 -1.40 2.12
N LEU A 18 -1.43 -1.05 3.40
CA LEU A 18 -2.59 -0.56 4.12
C LEU A 18 -2.64 0.97 4.02
N ALA A 19 -3.79 1.55 3.68
CA ALA A 19 -4.02 2.98 3.69
C ALA A 19 -5.35 3.34 4.36
N TYR A 20 -5.36 4.41 5.16
CA TYR A 20 -6.55 4.86 5.88
C TYR A 20 -6.46 6.34 6.31
N PRO A 21 -7.58 7.04 6.51
CA PRO A 21 -7.58 8.37 7.11
C PRO A 21 -7.15 8.30 8.58
N GLY A 22 -6.08 9.00 8.93
CA GLY A 22 -5.61 9.16 10.31
C GLY A 22 -5.84 10.57 10.86
N PRO A 23 -5.13 10.94 11.93
CA PRO A 23 -5.21 12.28 12.52
C PRO A 23 -4.88 13.40 11.53
N ASN A 24 -5.32 14.62 11.83
CA ASN A 24 -4.99 15.84 11.07
C ASN A 24 -5.34 15.80 9.57
N ASN A 25 -6.38 15.05 9.18
CA ASN A 25 -6.82 14.88 7.79
C ASN A 25 -5.71 14.35 6.85
N GLN A 26 -4.78 13.56 7.39
CA GLN A 26 -3.75 12.89 6.62
C GLN A 26 -4.14 11.44 6.32
N VAL A 27 -3.69 10.92 5.18
CA VAL A 27 -3.78 9.48 4.89
C VAL A 27 -2.52 8.82 5.43
N LEU A 28 -2.69 7.91 6.39
CA LEU A 28 -1.62 7.09 6.92
C LEU A 28 -1.50 5.83 6.06
N THR A 29 -0.26 5.40 5.87
CA THR A 29 0.07 4.23 5.04
C THR A 29 1.07 3.34 5.77
N SER A 30 0.88 2.03 5.71
CA SER A 30 1.78 1.05 6.31
C SER A 30 2.00 -0.11 5.36
N PHE A 31 3.25 -0.51 5.15
CA PHE A 31 3.51 -1.80 4.53
C PHE A 31 3.23 -2.93 5.52
N ARG A 32 2.61 -3.98 5.02
CA ARG A 32 2.17 -5.13 5.79
C ARG A 32 2.56 -6.42 5.10
N TRP A 33 2.55 -7.50 5.88
CA TRP A 33 2.84 -8.84 5.41
C TRP A 33 1.92 -9.85 6.08
N ALA A 34 1.54 -10.90 5.36
CA ALA A 34 0.77 -12.00 5.89
C ALA A 34 1.33 -13.33 5.36
N THR A 35 1.51 -14.30 6.26
CA THR A 35 1.92 -15.68 5.92
C THR A 35 0.73 -16.64 5.85
N ASP A 36 -0.44 -16.19 6.31
CA ASP A 36 -1.71 -16.91 6.32
C ASP A 36 -2.89 -15.91 6.24
N TYR A 37 -4.12 -16.40 6.33
CA TYR A 37 -5.32 -15.55 6.36
C TYR A 37 -5.63 -15.01 7.76
N ALA A 38 -4.60 -14.55 8.49
CA ALA A 38 -4.72 -13.81 9.75
C ALA A 38 -4.44 -12.31 9.55
N PRO A 39 -4.65 -11.45 10.57
CA PRO A 39 -4.33 -10.03 10.47
C PRO A 39 -2.86 -9.79 10.05
N PRO A 40 -2.61 -9.04 8.96
CA PRO A 40 -1.25 -8.75 8.52
C PRO A 40 -0.42 -8.02 9.57
N THR A 41 0.85 -8.41 9.70
CA THR A 41 1.84 -7.76 10.56
C THR A 41 2.64 -6.72 9.78
N LEU A 42 3.51 -5.97 10.47
CA LEU A 42 4.39 -4.99 9.82
C LEU A 42 5.36 -5.70 8.86
N TYR A 43 5.48 -5.17 7.64
CA TYR A 43 6.54 -5.60 6.73
C TYR A 43 7.88 -4.98 7.17
N THR A 44 8.92 -5.80 7.32
CA THR A 44 10.23 -5.35 7.83
C THR A 44 11.33 -5.38 6.78
N GLY A 45 11.00 -5.62 5.51
CA GLY A 45 11.96 -5.50 4.41
C GLY A 45 12.25 -4.04 4.03
N ASN A 46 12.82 -3.83 2.86
CA ASN A 46 13.40 -2.54 2.46
C ASN A 46 12.44 -1.57 1.75
N ALA A 47 11.18 -1.95 1.54
CA ALA A 47 10.19 -1.11 0.87
C ALA A 47 9.98 0.22 1.61
N LYS A 48 9.94 1.34 0.86
CA LYS A 48 9.77 2.69 1.42
C LYS A 48 8.68 3.46 0.70
N LEU A 49 7.80 4.10 1.46
CA LEU A 49 6.73 4.95 0.94
C LEU A 49 6.99 6.40 1.31
N THR A 50 6.90 7.27 0.30
CA THR A 50 6.85 8.73 0.46
C THR A 50 5.63 9.27 -0.27
N GLN A 51 4.97 10.28 0.28
CA GLN A 51 3.76 10.86 -0.29
C GLN A 51 4.09 12.14 -1.05
N VAL A 52 3.43 12.31 -2.20
CA VAL A 52 3.35 13.58 -2.94
C VAL A 52 2.24 14.42 -2.31
N SER A 53 1.05 13.83 -2.21
CA SER A 53 -0.14 14.48 -1.68
C SER A 53 -1.11 13.47 -1.07
N SER A 54 -1.97 13.96 -0.18
CA SER A 54 -3.09 13.20 0.38
C SER A 54 -4.29 14.13 0.53
N SER A 55 -5.49 13.58 0.43
CA SER A 55 -6.74 14.30 0.73
C SER A 55 -7.69 13.42 1.53
N VAL A 56 -8.44 14.04 2.43
CA VAL A 56 -9.50 13.38 3.23
C VAL A 56 -10.70 14.33 3.24
N ASN A 57 -11.87 13.79 2.92
CA ASN A 57 -13.15 14.49 3.05
C ASN A 57 -14.20 13.56 3.68
N SER A 58 -15.46 14.00 3.73
CA SER A 58 -16.54 13.27 4.42
C SER A 58 -16.90 11.91 3.80
N THR A 59 -16.53 11.67 2.54
CA THR A 59 -16.91 10.46 1.80
C THR A 59 -15.72 9.69 1.23
N HIS A 60 -14.59 10.36 1.02
CA HIS A 60 -13.43 9.81 0.32
C HIS A 60 -12.11 10.24 0.96
N TYR A 61 -11.08 9.46 0.69
CA TYR A 61 -9.70 9.85 0.88
C TYR A 61 -8.87 9.36 -0.31
N SER A 62 -7.78 10.05 -0.59
CA SER A 62 -6.84 9.69 -1.65
C SER A 62 -5.41 9.98 -1.23
N VAL A 63 -4.47 9.22 -1.78
CA VAL A 63 -3.04 9.42 -1.57
C VAL A 63 -2.31 9.18 -2.89
N ILE A 64 -1.45 10.11 -3.26
CA ILE A 64 -0.47 9.94 -4.33
C ILE A 64 0.88 9.70 -3.66
N PHE A 65 1.49 8.56 -3.95
CA PHE A 65 2.70 8.12 -3.28
C PHE A 65 3.72 7.55 -4.26
N ARG A 66 4.98 7.59 -3.84
CA ARG A 66 6.07 6.85 -4.44
C ARG A 66 6.38 5.64 -3.56
N CYS A 67 6.39 4.47 -4.18
CA CYS A 67 6.78 3.21 -3.58
C CYS A 67 8.17 2.82 -4.09
N ARG A 68 9.19 2.92 -3.25
CA ARG A 68 10.55 2.48 -3.56
C ARG A 68 10.75 1.06 -3.04
N ASP A 69 11.44 0.23 -3.83
CA ASP A 69 11.80 -1.13 -3.44
C ASP A 69 10.55 -1.99 -3.10
N CYS A 70 9.44 -1.76 -3.82
CA CYS A 70 8.15 -2.41 -3.55
C CYS A 70 7.79 -3.54 -4.53
N LEU A 71 8.43 -3.59 -5.70
CA LEU A 71 8.11 -4.57 -6.74
C LEU A 71 8.96 -5.85 -6.65
N ALA A 72 9.85 -5.89 -5.67
CA ALA A 72 10.53 -7.09 -5.20
C ALA A 72 10.55 -7.01 -3.68
N TRP A 73 10.18 -8.09 -3.01
CA TRP A 73 10.04 -8.12 -1.57
C TRP A 73 10.71 -9.36 -0.99
N ASP A 74 11.20 -9.18 0.22
CA ASP A 74 11.73 -10.22 1.11
C ASP A 74 11.18 -9.94 2.51
N GLN A 75 10.49 -10.91 3.08
CA GLN A 75 10.14 -10.93 4.50
C GLN A 75 10.71 -12.20 5.12
N ASN A 76 11.83 -12.06 5.84
CA ASN A 76 12.47 -13.17 6.55
C ASN A 76 12.79 -14.39 5.67
N GLY A 77 13.14 -14.18 4.39
CA GLY A 77 13.43 -15.23 3.42
C GLY A 77 12.25 -15.65 2.55
N ASP A 78 11.03 -15.24 2.89
CA ASP A 78 9.88 -15.37 1.98
C ASP A 78 9.94 -14.26 0.93
N THR A 79 10.35 -14.64 -0.28
CA THR A 79 10.63 -13.72 -1.38
C THR A 79 9.57 -13.77 -2.47
N GLY A 80 9.40 -12.64 -3.16
CA GLY A 80 8.55 -12.54 -4.35
C GLY A 80 8.79 -11.25 -5.10
N SER A 81 8.22 -11.15 -6.31
CA SER A 81 8.33 -9.96 -7.12
C SER A 81 7.16 -9.82 -8.09
N ALA A 82 6.95 -8.60 -8.56
CA ALA A 82 5.98 -8.23 -9.59
C ALA A 82 6.68 -7.37 -10.65
N PRO A 83 7.47 -8.00 -11.55
CA PRO A 83 8.23 -7.28 -12.56
C PRO A 83 7.31 -6.67 -13.62
N THR A 84 7.49 -5.38 -13.91
CA THR A 84 6.69 -4.65 -14.90
C THR A 84 6.96 -5.08 -16.35
N SER A 85 8.11 -5.71 -16.62
CA SER A 85 8.52 -6.18 -17.95
C SER A 85 7.61 -7.26 -18.54
N VAL A 86 6.71 -7.85 -17.74
CA VAL A 86 5.73 -8.85 -18.18
C VAL A 86 4.53 -8.20 -18.90
N GLY A 87 4.36 -6.88 -18.81
CA GLY A 87 3.28 -6.14 -19.50
C GLY A 87 1.95 -6.10 -18.75
N PHE A 88 1.86 -6.75 -17.59
CA PHE A 88 0.76 -6.63 -16.64
C PHE A 88 1.24 -6.97 -15.23
N MET A 89 0.46 -6.59 -14.21
CA MET A 89 0.60 -7.17 -12.87
C MET A 89 -0.74 -7.72 -12.39
N VAL A 90 -0.70 -8.82 -11.63
CA VAL A 90 -1.86 -9.24 -10.86
C VAL A 90 -1.86 -8.45 -9.56
N LEU A 91 -2.90 -7.65 -9.33
CA LEU A 91 -3.06 -6.83 -8.13
C LEU A 91 -4.25 -7.31 -7.33
N GLY A 92 -4.10 -7.30 -6.00
CA GLY A 92 -5.19 -7.53 -5.06
C GLY A 92 -5.65 -6.23 -4.45
N TRP A 93 -6.93 -6.11 -4.16
CA TRP A 93 -7.47 -5.01 -3.38
C TRP A 93 -8.39 -5.52 -2.29
N ALA A 94 -8.49 -4.74 -1.21
CA ALA A 94 -9.42 -4.98 -0.12
C ALA A 94 -9.93 -3.66 0.45
N TYR A 95 -11.12 -3.64 1.02
CA TYR A 95 -11.55 -2.51 1.84
C TYR A 95 -12.46 -2.93 2.99
N SER A 96 -12.52 -2.08 4.01
CA SER A 96 -13.50 -2.15 5.09
C SER A 96 -14.02 -0.76 5.42
N THR A 97 -15.30 -0.66 5.76
CA THR A 97 -15.86 0.58 6.34
C THR A 97 -15.43 0.76 7.80
N THR A 98 -15.12 -0.34 8.49
CA THR A 98 -14.57 -0.34 9.86
C THR A 98 -13.16 0.27 9.87
N ALA A 99 -12.92 1.22 10.77
CA ALA A 99 -11.62 1.85 10.93
C ALA A 99 -10.59 0.87 11.54
N PRO A 100 -9.28 1.02 11.22
CA PRO A 100 -8.23 0.31 11.94
C PRO A 100 -8.25 0.59 13.45
N THR A 101 -7.81 -0.39 14.25
CA THR A 101 -7.48 -0.15 15.66
C THR A 101 -6.17 0.61 15.77
N ASN A 102 -5.97 1.39 16.85
CA ASN A 102 -4.78 2.24 17.04
C ASN A 102 -4.45 3.12 15.82
N PRO A 103 -5.42 3.86 15.23
CA PRO A 103 -5.20 4.57 13.97
C PRO A 103 -4.23 5.75 14.08
N GLY A 104 -3.76 6.10 15.28
CA GLY A 104 -2.82 7.20 15.51
C GLY A 104 -1.41 6.95 14.99
N CYS A 105 -0.95 5.69 14.94
CA CYS A 105 0.39 5.33 14.48
C CYS A 105 0.30 4.22 13.42
N ALA A 106 0.85 4.49 12.23
CA ALA A 106 0.80 3.58 11.10
C ALA A 106 1.44 2.23 11.42
N ASP A 107 2.50 2.17 12.21
CA ASP A 107 3.22 0.92 12.52
C ASP A 107 2.39 -0.03 13.40
N THR A 108 1.62 0.52 14.33
CA THR A 108 0.84 -0.24 15.33
C THR A 108 -0.65 -0.38 14.98
N ALA A 109 -1.09 0.21 13.85
CA ALA A 109 -2.46 0.12 13.41
C ALA A 109 -2.88 -1.33 13.08
N GLY A 110 -3.99 -1.79 13.65
CA GLY A 110 -4.53 -3.13 13.40
C GLY A 110 -5.67 -3.09 12.39
N ALA A 111 -5.55 -3.82 11.28
CA ALA A 111 -6.65 -4.00 10.33
C ALA A 111 -7.48 -5.24 10.71
N ARG A 112 -8.77 -5.05 11.00
CA ARG A 112 -9.75 -6.16 11.05
C ARG A 112 -10.01 -6.68 9.64
N ILE A 113 -10.61 -7.87 9.51
CA ILE A 113 -10.97 -8.46 8.21
C ILE A 113 -11.73 -7.46 7.31
N HIS A 114 -11.39 -7.44 6.04
CA HIS A 114 -12.02 -6.60 5.03
C HIS A 114 -13.45 -7.08 4.73
N THR A 115 -14.36 -6.15 4.43
CA THR A 115 -15.75 -6.47 4.06
C THR A 115 -15.90 -6.85 2.60
N SER A 116 -14.94 -6.46 1.76
CA SER A 116 -14.88 -6.82 0.34
C SER A 116 -13.44 -6.84 -0.14
N GLN A 117 -13.19 -7.66 -1.16
CA GLN A 117 -11.88 -7.87 -1.76
C GLN A 117 -12.04 -8.33 -3.20
N GLY A 118 -10.96 -8.22 -3.98
CA GLY A 118 -10.85 -8.86 -5.28
C GLY A 118 -9.41 -8.88 -5.77
N MET A 119 -9.20 -9.58 -6.88
CA MET A 119 -7.97 -9.55 -7.66
C MET A 119 -8.29 -9.21 -9.11
N PHE A 120 -7.38 -8.55 -9.80
CA PHE A 120 -7.51 -8.27 -11.22
C PHE A 120 -6.14 -8.23 -11.89
N GLY A 121 -6.10 -8.52 -13.19
CA GLY A 121 -4.94 -8.27 -14.03
C GLY A 121 -4.91 -6.81 -14.45
N ALA A 122 -3.99 -6.03 -13.90
CA ALA A 122 -3.69 -4.67 -14.32
C ALA A 122 -2.82 -4.72 -15.58
N VAL A 123 -3.45 -4.72 -16.76
CA VAL A 123 -2.77 -4.60 -18.05
C VAL A 123 -2.38 -3.15 -18.27
N TYR A 124 -1.15 -2.90 -18.70
CA TYR A 124 -0.63 -1.55 -18.91
C TYR A 124 -0.63 -1.17 -20.38
N GLY A 125 -0.98 0.09 -20.66
CA GLY A 125 -0.71 0.71 -21.95
C GLY A 125 0.69 1.31 -22.00
N ASP A 126 1.07 1.81 -23.17
CA ASP A 126 2.36 2.47 -23.40
C ASP A 126 2.53 3.77 -22.57
N ASP A 127 1.42 4.29 -22.02
CA ASP A 127 1.37 5.52 -21.21
C ASP A 127 1.73 5.30 -19.72
N ILE A 128 1.88 4.05 -19.27
CA ILE A 128 2.24 3.76 -17.87
C ILE A 128 3.66 4.21 -17.52
N ALA A 129 4.56 4.22 -18.51
CA ALA A 129 5.97 4.56 -18.37
C ALA A 129 6.24 5.90 -19.06
N SER A 130 6.73 6.87 -18.29
CA SER A 130 6.92 8.23 -18.78
C SER A 130 8.35 8.73 -18.50
N PRO A 131 8.97 9.47 -19.46
CA PRO A 131 10.25 10.15 -19.24
C PRO A 131 10.23 11.12 -18.05
N GLU A 132 9.06 11.65 -17.70
CA GLU A 132 8.83 12.58 -16.58
C GLU A 132 8.82 11.89 -15.21
N TYR A 133 8.90 10.55 -15.13
CA TYR A 133 8.82 9.81 -13.87
C TYR A 133 9.77 10.36 -12.79
N ASN A 134 11.00 10.71 -13.15
CA ASN A 134 11.97 11.25 -12.19
C ASN A 134 11.52 12.61 -11.61
N SER A 135 10.85 13.45 -12.41
CA SER A 135 10.29 14.72 -11.96
C SER A 135 9.11 14.50 -11.00
N TRP A 136 8.22 13.56 -11.31
CA TRP A 136 7.10 13.21 -10.42
C TRP A 136 7.57 12.54 -9.12
N ALA A 137 8.54 11.63 -9.23
CA ALA A 137 9.13 10.93 -8.09
C ALA A 137 9.85 11.87 -7.11
N ALA A 138 10.40 12.99 -7.60
CA ALA A 138 11.02 14.02 -6.78
C ALA A 138 10.00 14.81 -5.92
N GLN A 139 8.72 14.82 -6.28
CA GLN A 139 7.67 15.49 -5.50
C GLN A 139 7.26 14.69 -4.24
N ALA A 140 7.59 13.39 -4.20
CA ALA A 140 7.28 12.51 -3.08
C ALA A 140 8.24 12.76 -1.91
N THR A 141 7.95 13.79 -1.11
CA THR A 141 8.85 14.34 -0.08
C THR A 141 8.38 14.08 1.34
N LYS A 142 7.16 13.59 1.52
CA LYS A 142 6.53 13.48 2.84
C LYS A 142 6.57 12.04 3.35
N THR A 143 7.07 11.84 4.55
CA THR A 143 6.87 10.60 5.31
C THR A 143 5.78 10.86 6.34
N VAL A 144 4.69 10.08 6.28
CA VAL A 144 3.49 10.28 7.09
C VAL A 144 3.20 8.99 7.87
N SER A 145 3.75 8.90 9.09
CA SER A 145 3.61 7.76 9.99
C SER A 145 2.54 7.96 11.08
N GLY A 146 2.04 9.19 11.27
CA GLY A 146 1.18 9.55 12.40
C GLY A 146 2.00 9.86 13.66
N SER A 147 1.40 9.66 14.83
CA SER A 147 2.02 9.89 16.15
C SER A 147 2.82 8.68 16.65
N CYS A 148 3.50 7.99 15.74
CA CYS A 148 4.63 7.16 16.12
C CYS A 148 5.77 8.10 16.59
#